data_AF-A0A0N8IBB4-F1
#
_entry.id   AF-A0A0N8IBB4-F1
#
_cell.length_a   1.000
_cell.length_b   1.000
_cell.length_c   1.000
_cell.angle_alpha   90.00
_cell.angle_beta   90.00
_cell.angle_gamma   90.00
#
_symmetry.space_group_name_H-M   'P 1'
#
loop_
_entity.id
_entity.type
_entity.pdbx_description
1 polymer ?
#
loop_
_entity_poly.entity_id
_entity_poly.type
_entity_poly.pdbx_seq_one_letter_code
_entity_poly.pdbx_strand_id
1 'polypeptide(L)'
;MKKVLIAIAFLMVGYVVIAMWWSPRPTPLFIPPVTLADGSVEYQLIDFGADRERGTEDDPIWVLQFPEDIYVSNPDVSQTGELIARDPAWKNNWNLTLIMRMPDFGPLIDPFGEQRSVDKIRVALTAPEVEYGTGRVQAPGMDHAMSFSSVRDRMVNIDCRKGPLIAPGLVSLRNATPSEQSETRRSLEQEFGPDSKYLLTFDGECPWRPNGYEAFALLGASGEILGTGDCQTEPLDRPYCSFFVWLPENRIAQLRFDAKYLVQTREIYQRVVEIIAQATSVRRFPHLSE
;
A
#
# COMPACT_ATOMS: atom_id res chain seq x y z
N MET A 1 40.08 -24.40 -42.33
CA MET A 1 39.21 -23.22 -42.52
C MET A 1 37.72 -23.52 -42.47
N LYS A 2 37.16 -24.46 -43.26
CA LYS A 2 35.70 -24.77 -43.26
C LYS A 2 35.09 -25.08 -41.89
N LYS A 3 35.79 -25.86 -41.04
CA LYS A 3 35.31 -26.21 -39.69
C LYS A 3 35.23 -25.01 -38.73
N VAL A 4 36.09 -24.01 -38.91
CA VAL A 4 36.12 -22.80 -38.07
C VAL A 4 34.97 -21.87 -38.42
N LEU A 5 34.67 -21.72 -39.72
CA LEU A 5 33.52 -20.95 -40.20
C LEU A 5 32.17 -21.53 -39.72
N ILE A 6 32.04 -22.85 -39.69
CA ILE A 6 30.83 -23.51 -39.19
C ILE A 6 30.65 -23.25 -37.68
N ALA A 7 31.72 -23.34 -36.89
CA ALA A 7 31.64 -23.07 -35.45
C ALA A 7 31.24 -21.61 -35.13
N ILE A 8 31.77 -20.65 -35.89
CA ILE A 8 31.42 -19.23 -35.74
C ILE A 8 29.95 -19.00 -36.12
N ALA A 9 29.46 -19.62 -37.20
CA ALA A 9 28.07 -19.50 -37.61
C ALA A 9 27.11 -20.07 -36.54
N PHE A 10 27.43 -21.22 -35.93
CA PHE A 10 26.61 -21.79 -34.85
C PHE A 10 26.61 -20.92 -33.59
N LEU A 11 27.73 -20.29 -33.23
CA LEU A 11 27.79 -19.36 -32.09
C LEU A 11 26.98 -18.09 -32.35
N MET A 12 27.06 -17.53 -33.56
CA MET A 12 26.28 -16.34 -33.96
C MET A 12 24.77 -16.63 -33.96
N VAL A 13 24.35 -17.77 -34.53
CA VAL A 13 22.94 -18.18 -34.54
C VAL A 13 22.45 -18.48 -33.11
N GLY A 14 23.26 -19.17 -32.30
CA GLY A 14 22.94 -19.42 -30.90
C GLY A 14 22.77 -18.13 -30.09
N TYR A 15 23.65 -17.15 -30.29
CA TYR A 15 23.54 -15.84 -29.65
C TYR A 15 22.28 -15.08 -30.08
N VAL A 16 21.95 -15.06 -31.37
CA VAL A 16 20.75 -14.41 -31.88
C VAL A 16 19.48 -15.07 -31.33
N VAL A 17 19.43 -16.40 -31.25
CA VAL A 17 18.28 -17.12 -30.67
C VAL A 17 18.13 -16.83 -29.17
N ILE A 18 19.23 -16.78 -28.40
CA ILE A 18 19.21 -16.41 -26.98
C ILE A 18 18.77 -14.95 -26.80
N ALA A 19 19.27 -14.03 -27.63
CA ALA A 19 18.91 -12.61 -27.59
C ALA A 19 17.45 -12.37 -28.02
N MET A 20 16.88 -13.19 -28.90
CA MET A 20 15.46 -13.13 -29.25
C MET A 20 14.55 -13.73 -28.16
N TRP A 21 15.03 -14.70 -27.38
CA TRP A 21 14.31 -15.23 -26.22
C TRP A 21 14.40 -14.32 -24.99
N TRP A 22 15.45 -13.51 -24.90
CA TRP A 22 15.58 -12.44 -23.93
C TRP A 22 15.13 -11.14 -24.58
N SER A 23 13.82 -11.01 -24.81
CA SER A 23 13.25 -9.72 -25.21
C SER A 23 13.80 -8.65 -24.26
N PRO A 24 14.36 -7.54 -24.79
CA PRO A 24 14.82 -6.46 -23.93
C PRO A 24 13.65 -6.08 -23.05
N ARG A 25 13.83 -6.18 -21.72
CA ARG A 25 12.77 -5.83 -20.79
C ARG A 25 12.28 -4.43 -21.16
N PRO A 26 10.97 -4.21 -21.25
CA PRO A 26 10.43 -2.88 -21.49
C PRO A 26 11.10 -1.91 -20.52
N THR A 27 11.65 -0.83 -21.06
CA THR A 27 12.33 0.17 -20.25
C THR A 27 11.30 0.76 -19.28
N PRO A 28 11.52 0.71 -17.96
CA PRO A 28 10.52 1.20 -17.04
C PRO A 28 10.24 2.68 -17.31
N LEU A 29 8.96 3.01 -17.48
CA LEU A 29 8.47 4.34 -17.77
C LEU A 29 8.53 5.21 -16.50
N PHE A 30 9.35 6.25 -16.54
CA PHE A 30 9.35 7.30 -15.52
C PHE A 30 8.47 8.46 -15.98
N ILE A 31 7.52 8.87 -15.16
CA ILE A 31 6.64 10.00 -15.46
C ILE A 31 6.87 11.09 -14.40
N PRO A 32 7.67 12.14 -14.67
CA PRO A 32 7.89 13.19 -13.70
C PRO A 32 6.56 13.89 -13.35
N PRO A 33 6.45 14.49 -12.15
CA PRO A 33 5.34 15.38 -11.87
C PRO A 33 5.26 16.50 -12.93
N VAL A 34 4.05 16.82 -13.36
CA VAL A 34 3.80 17.84 -14.39
C VAL A 34 3.19 19.08 -13.75
N THR A 35 3.87 20.22 -13.86
CA THR A 35 3.29 21.51 -13.47
C THR A 35 2.37 22.00 -14.59
N LEU A 36 1.11 22.21 -14.27
CA LEU A 36 0.10 22.72 -15.19
C LEU A 36 0.19 24.25 -15.32
N ALA A 37 -0.51 24.79 -16.32
CA ALA A 37 -0.50 26.23 -16.61
C ALA A 37 -1.08 27.10 -15.47
N ASP A 38 -1.87 26.51 -14.57
CA ASP A 38 -2.46 27.17 -13.42
C ASP A 38 -1.59 27.09 -12.15
N GLY A 39 -0.40 26.48 -12.22
CA GLY A 39 0.53 26.32 -11.10
C GLY A 39 0.37 24.99 -10.34
N SER A 40 -0.73 24.28 -10.53
CA SER A 40 -0.95 22.97 -9.88
C SER A 40 0.03 21.91 -10.40
N VAL A 41 0.30 20.89 -9.57
CA VAL A 41 1.21 19.79 -9.92
C VAL A 41 0.43 18.48 -10.00
N GLU A 42 0.54 17.82 -11.16
CA GLU A 42 0.06 16.46 -11.37
C GLU A 42 1.13 15.45 -10.96
N TYR A 43 0.77 14.55 -10.05
CA TYR A 43 1.54 13.38 -9.67
C TYR A 43 0.91 12.15 -10.30
N GLN A 44 1.73 11.26 -10.86
CA GLN A 44 1.26 10.08 -11.56
C GLN A 44 1.83 8.84 -10.89
N LEU A 45 0.96 7.94 -10.44
CA LEU A 45 1.31 6.66 -9.85
C LEU A 45 1.02 5.52 -10.84
N ILE A 46 2.00 4.65 -11.07
CA ILE A 46 1.92 3.57 -12.07
C ILE A 46 1.54 2.26 -11.38
N ASP A 47 0.44 1.66 -11.80
CA ASP A 47 -0.05 0.35 -11.35
C ASP A 47 0.49 -0.78 -12.25
N PHE A 48 0.28 -2.04 -11.88
CA PHE A 48 0.59 -3.18 -12.75
C PHE A 48 -0.49 -3.34 -13.83
N GLY A 49 -0.03 -3.41 -15.07
CA GLY A 49 -0.79 -3.81 -16.24
C GLY A 49 -1.22 -5.28 -16.20
N ALA A 50 -1.85 -5.71 -17.30
CA ALA A 50 -2.33 -7.07 -17.47
C ALA A 50 -1.17 -8.08 -17.55
N ASP A 51 0.00 -7.64 -18.02
CA ASP A 51 1.20 -8.46 -18.14
C ASP A 51 1.92 -8.71 -16.80
N ARG A 52 1.56 -7.95 -15.75
CA ARG A 52 2.21 -7.95 -14.43
C ARG A 52 3.70 -7.63 -14.49
N GLU A 53 4.17 -7.10 -15.61
CA GLU A 53 5.46 -6.46 -15.74
C GLU A 53 5.32 -4.99 -15.28
N ARG A 54 6.44 -4.26 -15.21
CA ARG A 54 6.48 -2.93 -14.58
C ARG A 54 6.98 -1.91 -15.58
N GLY A 55 6.30 -0.78 -15.63
CA GLY A 55 6.62 0.34 -16.51
C GLY A 55 6.37 -0.01 -17.97
N THR A 56 5.31 -0.78 -18.24
CA THR A 56 4.88 -1.19 -19.58
C THR A 56 3.77 -0.29 -20.10
N GLU A 57 3.52 -0.34 -21.41
CA GLU A 57 2.53 0.54 -22.05
C GLU A 57 1.08 0.24 -21.62
N ASP A 58 0.82 -0.96 -21.09
CA ASP A 58 -0.49 -1.38 -20.59
C ASP A 58 -0.73 -1.01 -19.12
N ASP A 59 0.28 -0.49 -18.41
CA ASP A 59 0.16 -0.08 -17.02
C ASP A 59 -0.88 1.04 -16.85
N PRO A 60 -1.87 0.88 -15.95
CA PRO A 60 -2.77 1.96 -15.60
C PRO A 60 -2.04 3.04 -14.80
N ILE A 61 -2.48 4.29 -14.98
CA ILE A 61 -1.95 5.44 -14.23
C ILE A 61 -3.04 6.02 -13.34
N TRP A 62 -2.71 6.20 -12.06
CA TRP A 62 -3.49 6.98 -11.13
C TRP A 62 -2.93 8.40 -11.02
N VAL A 63 -3.70 9.38 -11.48
CA VAL A 63 -3.29 10.79 -11.50
C VAL A 63 -3.89 11.54 -10.31
N LEU A 64 -3.03 12.28 -9.61
CA LEU A 64 -3.34 13.05 -8.41
C LEU A 64 -2.90 14.50 -8.57
N GLN A 65 -3.80 15.44 -8.30
CA GLN A 65 -3.55 16.88 -8.27
C GLN A 65 -3.78 17.39 -6.85
N PHE A 66 -2.72 17.80 -6.17
CA PHE A 66 -2.85 18.37 -4.83
C PHE A 66 -2.83 19.90 -4.90
N PRO A 67 -3.56 20.58 -3.99
CA PRO A 67 -3.37 22.01 -3.73
C PRO A 67 -1.90 22.35 -3.46
N GLU A 68 -1.45 23.54 -3.87
CA GLU A 68 -0.05 24.01 -3.72
C GLU A 68 0.47 24.01 -2.26
N ASP A 69 -0.45 24.01 -1.29
CA ASP A 69 -0.14 24.07 0.12
C ASP A 69 0.07 22.69 0.77
N ILE A 70 -0.23 21.59 0.09
CA ILE A 70 0.08 20.24 0.60
C ILE A 70 1.52 19.87 0.25
N TYR A 71 2.29 19.50 1.27
CA TYR A 71 3.63 18.97 1.02
C TYR A 71 3.53 17.54 0.46
N VAL A 72 3.95 17.38 -0.79
CA VAL A 72 4.02 16.09 -1.47
C VAL A 72 5.48 15.75 -1.73
N SER A 73 5.95 14.61 -1.22
CA SER A 73 7.21 14.01 -1.66
C SER A 73 6.95 12.71 -2.39
N ASN A 74 7.49 12.62 -3.59
CA ASN A 74 7.81 11.35 -4.22
C ASN A 74 9.35 11.20 -4.14
N PRO A 75 9.90 10.02 -3.77
CA PRO A 75 11.35 9.77 -3.79
C PRO A 75 12.04 10.18 -5.11
N ASP A 76 11.26 10.32 -6.19
CA ASP A 76 11.75 10.67 -7.51
C ASP A 76 11.77 12.20 -7.80
N VAL A 77 11.16 13.04 -6.96
CA VAL A 77 11.04 14.51 -7.18
C VAL A 77 12.41 15.20 -7.21
N SER A 78 13.42 14.65 -6.54
CA SER A 78 14.77 15.23 -6.45
C SER A 78 15.82 14.53 -7.33
N GLN A 79 15.44 13.56 -8.16
CA GLN A 79 16.39 12.76 -8.93
C GLN A 79 16.64 13.38 -10.32
N THR A 80 17.91 13.48 -10.71
CA THR A 80 18.30 13.94 -12.05
C THR A 80 18.22 12.80 -13.06
N GLY A 81 18.06 13.12 -14.36
CA GLY A 81 18.03 12.11 -15.43
C GLY A 81 19.27 11.19 -15.45
N GLU A 82 20.43 11.67 -14.98
CA GLU A 82 21.65 10.88 -14.84
C GLU A 82 21.60 9.88 -13.68
N LEU A 83 21.01 10.25 -12.53
CA LEU A 83 20.84 9.35 -11.39
C LEU A 83 19.85 8.22 -11.73
N ILE A 84 18.78 8.59 -12.45
CA ILE A 84 17.76 7.67 -12.97
C ILE A 84 18.35 6.69 -14.01
N ALA A 85 19.28 7.14 -14.85
CA ALA A 85 19.95 6.29 -15.83
C ALA A 85 20.91 5.27 -15.20
N ARG A 86 21.47 5.59 -14.01
CA ARG A 86 22.38 4.71 -13.28
C ARG A 86 21.67 3.64 -12.46
N ASP A 87 20.44 3.88 -12.01
CA ASP A 87 19.65 2.91 -11.27
C ASP A 87 18.20 2.82 -11.81
N PRO A 88 17.98 2.06 -12.89
CA PRO A 88 16.66 1.95 -13.53
C PRO A 88 15.61 1.24 -12.66
N ALA A 89 15.99 0.60 -11.55
CA ALA A 89 15.04 0.01 -10.60
C ALA A 89 14.19 1.08 -9.87
N TRP A 90 14.61 2.35 -9.91
CA TRP A 90 13.97 3.48 -9.23
C TRP A 90 13.06 4.31 -10.14
N LYS A 91 12.82 3.90 -11.39
CA LYS A 91 11.99 4.64 -12.37
C LYS A 91 10.48 4.65 -12.08
N ASN A 92 10.10 4.58 -10.83
CA ASN A 92 8.96 3.79 -10.44
C ASN A 92 8.15 4.59 -9.42
N ASN A 93 7.32 5.51 -9.94
CA ASN A 93 6.36 6.30 -9.20
C ASN A 93 5.27 5.39 -8.60
N TRP A 94 5.62 4.58 -7.62
CA TRP A 94 4.70 3.62 -7.01
C TRP A 94 4.23 4.06 -5.65
N ASN A 95 4.94 5.02 -5.05
CA ASN A 95 4.63 5.52 -3.73
C ASN A 95 4.63 7.04 -3.76
N LEU A 96 3.55 7.61 -3.25
CA LEU A 96 3.46 9.04 -2.99
C LEU A 96 3.37 9.26 -1.49
N THR A 97 4.18 10.14 -0.93
CA THR A 97 4.06 10.54 0.48
C THR A 97 3.52 11.96 0.55
N LEU A 98 2.44 12.14 1.30
CA LEU A 98 1.86 13.42 1.67
C LEU A 98 2.18 13.69 3.14
N ILE A 99 2.51 14.94 3.48
CA ILE A 99 2.73 15.34 4.86
C ILE A 99 1.90 16.59 5.15
N MET A 100 1.07 16.51 6.18
CA MET A 100 0.15 17.59 6.57
C MET A 100 0.23 17.85 8.06
N ARG A 101 -0.09 19.08 8.49
CA ARG A 101 -0.17 19.46 9.90
C ARG A 101 -1.35 18.77 10.58
N MET A 102 -1.19 18.40 11.84
CA MET A 102 -2.27 17.90 12.69
C MET A 102 -2.65 18.93 13.75
N PRO A 103 -3.93 18.99 14.18
CA PRO A 103 -5.08 18.18 13.73
C PRO A 103 -5.85 18.76 12.53
N ASP A 104 -5.42 19.88 11.98
CA ASP A 104 -6.19 20.68 11.02
C ASP A 104 -5.96 20.32 9.55
N PHE A 105 -5.01 19.41 9.26
CA PHE A 105 -4.63 18.97 7.91
C PHE A 105 -4.15 20.11 7.01
N GLY A 106 -3.59 21.17 7.62
CA GLY A 106 -3.07 22.32 6.90
C GLY A 106 -1.65 22.13 6.35
N PRO A 107 -1.15 23.13 5.58
CA PRO A 107 0.20 23.15 5.02
C PRO A 107 1.32 23.02 6.06
N LEU A 108 2.45 22.47 5.61
CA LEU A 108 3.73 22.51 6.32
C LEU A 108 4.79 23.14 5.42
N ILE A 109 5.39 24.24 5.88
CA ILE A 109 6.43 24.99 5.15
C ILE A 109 7.73 24.16 5.06
N ASP A 110 8.07 23.42 6.12
CA ASP A 110 9.21 22.53 6.15
C ASP A 110 8.90 21.30 7.02
N PRO A 111 8.41 20.19 6.42
CA PRO A 111 8.03 19.00 7.17
C PRO A 111 9.22 18.19 7.69
N PHE A 112 10.45 18.49 7.24
CA PHE A 112 11.69 17.80 7.65
C PHE A 112 12.64 18.68 8.47
N GLY A 113 12.35 19.97 8.57
CA GLY A 113 13.13 20.95 9.31
C GLY A 113 13.20 20.72 10.81
N GLU A 114 14.04 21.54 11.46
CA GLU A 114 14.31 21.48 12.89
C GLU A 114 13.12 21.80 13.79
N GLN A 115 11.98 22.25 13.24
CA GLN A 115 10.70 22.37 13.96
C GLN A 115 10.11 20.99 14.24
N ARG A 116 10.81 20.22 15.08
CA ARG A 116 10.31 18.98 15.65
C ARG A 116 8.97 19.22 16.36
N SER A 117 8.63 20.42 16.84
CA SER A 117 7.43 20.65 17.65
C SER A 117 6.08 20.52 16.92
N VAL A 118 6.03 20.48 15.58
CA VAL A 118 4.75 20.45 14.87
C VAL A 118 4.26 19.01 14.70
N ASP A 119 3.03 18.76 15.16
CA ASP A 119 2.35 17.51 14.92
C ASP A 119 2.01 17.37 13.44
N LYS A 120 2.21 16.17 12.91
CA LYS A 120 1.99 15.90 11.50
C LYS A 120 1.43 14.51 11.29
N ILE A 121 0.73 14.36 10.18
CA ILE A 121 0.38 13.08 9.59
C ILE A 121 1.20 12.88 8.34
N ARG A 122 1.73 11.67 8.20
CA ARG A 122 2.31 11.18 6.96
C ARG A 122 1.33 10.19 6.34
N VAL A 123 0.95 10.42 5.09
CA VAL A 123 0.12 9.51 4.31
C VAL A 123 0.98 8.97 3.18
N ALA A 124 1.29 7.69 3.20
CA ALA A 124 1.96 7.02 2.08
C ALA A 124 0.92 6.28 1.24
N LEU A 125 0.76 6.68 -0.01
CA LEU A 125 -0.09 6.04 -1.00
C LEU A 125 0.72 5.01 -1.76
N THR A 126 0.11 3.86 -2.05
CA THR A 126 0.70 2.84 -2.92
C THR A 126 -0.10 2.76 -4.23
N ALA A 127 0.59 2.66 -5.36
CA ALA A 127 -0.03 2.59 -6.68
C ALA A 127 -0.91 1.35 -6.93
N PRO A 128 -0.55 0.13 -6.45
CA PRO A 128 -1.30 -1.06 -6.79
C PRO A 128 -2.79 -0.99 -6.44
N GLU A 129 -3.65 -1.37 -7.38
CA GLU A 129 -5.07 -1.57 -7.13
C GLU A 129 -5.29 -2.70 -6.12
N VAL A 130 -6.05 -2.40 -5.08
CA VAL A 130 -6.50 -3.38 -4.11
C VAL A 130 -7.98 -3.21 -3.88
N GLU A 131 -8.76 -4.08 -4.51
CA GLU A 131 -10.21 -4.10 -4.36
C GLU A 131 -10.64 -4.38 -2.93
N TYR A 132 -11.74 -3.73 -2.53
CA TYR A 132 -12.48 -4.12 -1.35
C TYR A 132 -13.33 -5.36 -1.65
N GLY A 133 -13.00 -6.49 -1.05
CA GLY A 133 -13.80 -7.70 -1.20
C GLY A 133 -15.06 -7.72 -0.33
N THR A 134 -15.80 -8.82 -0.44
CA THR A 134 -17.05 -9.07 0.28
C THR A 134 -16.88 -9.41 1.77
N GLY A 135 -15.69 -9.20 2.34
CA GLY A 135 -15.44 -9.35 3.78
C GLY A 135 -15.40 -10.78 4.30
N ARG A 136 -15.28 -11.79 3.42
CA ARG A 136 -14.97 -13.17 3.83
C ARG A 136 -13.63 -13.61 3.25
N VAL A 137 -12.91 -14.43 4.01
CA VAL A 137 -11.73 -15.14 3.53
C VAL A 137 -12.17 -16.11 2.42
N GLN A 138 -11.69 -15.91 1.20
CA GLN A 138 -12.01 -16.80 0.07
C GLN A 138 -11.19 -18.10 0.17
N ALA A 139 -11.78 -19.23 -0.19
CA ALA A 139 -11.13 -20.54 -0.16
C ALA A 139 -9.92 -20.63 -1.12
N PRO A 140 -8.93 -21.51 -0.89
CA PRO A 140 -7.88 -21.79 -1.87
C PRO A 140 -8.50 -22.45 -3.12
N GLY A 141 -8.14 -21.97 -4.32
CA GLY A 141 -8.69 -22.44 -5.61
C GLY A 141 -9.41 -21.36 -6.42
N MET A 142 -9.56 -20.16 -5.86
CA MET A 142 -9.79 -18.94 -6.63
C MET A 142 -8.42 -18.26 -6.81
N ASP A 143 -7.88 -18.26 -8.03
CA ASP A 143 -6.49 -17.92 -8.38
C ASP A 143 -6.09 -16.43 -8.26
N HIS A 144 -6.61 -15.71 -7.26
CA HIS A 144 -6.32 -14.28 -7.08
C HIS A 144 -5.81 -13.97 -5.67
N ALA A 145 -4.88 -13.00 -5.60
CA ALA A 145 -4.44 -12.40 -4.35
C ALA A 145 -5.67 -12.04 -3.49
N MET A 146 -5.62 -12.34 -2.19
CA MET A 146 -6.73 -12.02 -1.29
C MET A 146 -7.06 -10.53 -1.38
N SER A 147 -8.35 -10.18 -1.50
CA SER A 147 -8.81 -8.78 -1.46
C SER A 147 -8.32 -8.08 -0.18
N PHE A 148 -8.29 -6.73 -0.17
CA PHE A 148 -7.94 -5.98 1.05
C PHE A 148 -8.77 -6.46 2.24
N SER A 149 -10.09 -6.49 2.04
CA SER A 149 -11.04 -6.89 3.07
C SER A 149 -10.76 -8.30 3.59
N SER A 150 -10.41 -9.26 2.73
CA SER A 150 -10.14 -10.65 3.13
C SER A 150 -8.85 -10.78 3.94
N VAL A 151 -7.81 -10.03 3.59
CA VAL A 151 -6.56 -9.98 4.38
C VAL A 151 -6.83 -9.39 5.77
N ARG A 152 -7.59 -8.30 5.84
CA ARG A 152 -7.92 -7.64 7.11
C ARG A 152 -8.95 -8.41 7.94
N ASP A 153 -9.92 -9.04 7.30
CA ASP A 153 -10.91 -9.91 7.93
C ASP A 153 -10.25 -11.12 8.58
N ARG A 154 -9.36 -11.79 7.85
CA ARG A 154 -8.52 -12.84 8.42
C ARG A 154 -7.76 -12.33 9.65
N MET A 155 -7.08 -11.19 9.53
CA MET A 155 -6.31 -10.63 10.64
C MET A 155 -7.19 -10.34 11.86
N VAL A 156 -8.34 -9.69 11.68
CA VAL A 156 -9.18 -9.18 12.78
C VAL A 156 -10.09 -10.24 13.39
N ASN A 157 -10.59 -11.17 12.58
CA ASN A 157 -11.61 -12.14 12.97
C ASN A 157 -11.08 -13.58 13.08
N ILE A 158 -9.96 -13.91 12.41
CA ILE A 158 -9.31 -15.23 12.53
C ILE A 158 -8.10 -15.12 13.45
N ASP A 159 -7.05 -14.39 13.05
CA ASP A 159 -5.75 -14.39 13.72
C ASP A 159 -5.80 -13.66 15.08
N CYS A 160 -6.50 -12.52 15.15
CA CYS A 160 -6.69 -11.74 16.36
C CYS A 160 -8.15 -11.80 16.87
N ARG A 161 -8.42 -11.19 18.03
CA ARG A 161 -9.78 -10.93 18.53
C ARG A 161 -9.99 -9.45 18.80
N LYS A 162 -11.19 -8.97 18.48
CA LYS A 162 -11.65 -7.63 18.85
C LYS A 162 -11.69 -7.53 20.39
N GLY A 163 -10.98 -6.53 20.91
CA GLY A 163 -10.94 -6.13 22.30
C GLY A 163 -11.96 -5.02 22.60
N PRO A 164 -11.73 -4.20 23.64
CA PRO A 164 -12.58 -3.05 23.93
C PRO A 164 -12.63 -2.04 22.79
N LEU A 165 -13.76 -1.34 22.70
CA LEU A 165 -13.90 -0.15 21.88
C LEU A 165 -13.11 0.99 22.52
N ILE A 166 -12.20 1.58 21.76
CA ILE A 166 -11.31 2.66 22.20
C ILE A 166 -11.91 4.02 21.84
N ALA A 167 -12.46 4.14 20.64
CA ALA A 167 -13.12 5.33 20.11
C ALA A 167 -14.17 4.91 19.05
N PRO A 168 -15.01 5.81 18.53
CA PRO A 168 -15.98 5.49 17.49
C PRO A 168 -15.32 4.78 16.29
N GLY A 169 -15.72 3.54 16.03
CA GLY A 169 -15.15 2.72 14.96
C GLY A 169 -13.71 2.23 15.20
N LEU A 170 -13.10 2.45 16.37
CA LEU A 170 -11.75 1.98 16.66
C LEU A 170 -11.79 0.97 17.81
N VAL A 171 -11.36 -0.26 17.53
CA VAL A 171 -11.28 -1.34 18.53
C VAL A 171 -9.84 -1.78 18.70
N SER A 172 -9.43 -2.09 19.93
CA SER A 172 -8.14 -2.76 20.13
C SER A 172 -8.22 -4.22 19.67
N LEU A 173 -7.07 -4.79 19.34
CA LEU A 173 -6.92 -6.18 18.97
C LEU A 173 -6.08 -6.89 20.03
N ARG A 174 -6.52 -8.10 20.40
CA ARG A 174 -5.88 -8.94 21.40
C ARG A 174 -5.67 -10.35 20.88
N ASN A 175 -4.84 -11.11 21.59
CA ASN A 175 -4.71 -12.54 21.37
C ASN A 175 -6.05 -13.24 21.66
N ALA A 176 -6.31 -14.30 20.90
CA ALA A 176 -7.41 -15.19 21.19
C ALA A 176 -7.11 -16.00 22.45
N THR A 177 -8.12 -16.20 23.29
CA THR A 177 -8.06 -17.15 24.41
C THR A 177 -8.01 -18.59 23.88
N PRO A 178 -7.51 -19.57 24.64
CA PRO A 178 -7.46 -20.97 24.18
C PRO A 178 -8.82 -21.54 23.74
N SER A 179 -9.92 -21.10 24.38
CA SER A 179 -11.28 -21.47 23.99
C SER A 179 -11.69 -20.85 22.65
N GLU A 180 -11.43 -19.56 22.44
CA GLU A 180 -11.72 -18.87 21.18
C GLU A 180 -10.89 -19.42 20.01
N GLN A 181 -9.64 -19.84 20.28
CA GLN A 181 -8.79 -20.51 19.29
C GLN A 181 -9.39 -21.85 18.87
N SER A 182 -9.80 -22.66 19.85
CA SER A 182 -10.38 -23.99 19.60
C SER A 182 -11.70 -23.90 18.83
N GLU A 183 -12.53 -22.91 19.14
CA GLU A 183 -13.80 -22.65 18.45
C GLU A 183 -13.56 -22.22 17.00
N THR A 184 -12.68 -21.25 16.77
CA THR A 184 -12.35 -20.77 15.42
C THR A 184 -11.70 -21.87 14.59
N ARG A 185 -10.78 -22.65 15.16
CA ARG A 185 -10.21 -23.83 14.48
C ARG A 185 -11.32 -24.78 14.03
N ARG A 186 -12.25 -25.14 14.92
CA ARG A 186 -13.37 -26.03 14.58
C ARG A 186 -14.25 -25.45 13.47
N SER A 187 -14.55 -24.15 13.52
CA SER A 187 -15.33 -23.48 12.47
C SER A 187 -14.62 -23.51 11.12
N LEU A 188 -13.32 -23.22 11.10
CA LEU A 188 -12.51 -23.25 9.87
C LEU A 188 -12.35 -24.68 9.32
N GLU A 189 -12.21 -25.68 10.19
CA GLU A 189 -12.18 -27.10 9.81
C GLU A 189 -13.52 -27.52 9.17
N GLN A 190 -14.65 -27.05 9.69
CA GLN A 190 -15.97 -27.33 9.13
C GLN A 190 -16.19 -26.67 7.77
N GLU A 191 -15.68 -25.44 7.60
CA GLU A 191 -15.88 -24.66 6.38
C GLU A 191 -14.91 -25.05 5.25
N PHE A 192 -13.64 -25.29 5.58
CA PHE A 192 -12.56 -25.48 4.60
C PHE A 192 -11.91 -26.86 4.63
N GLY A 193 -12.29 -27.72 5.58
CA GLY A 193 -11.67 -29.02 5.81
C GLY A 193 -10.44 -28.97 6.73
N PRO A 194 -10.04 -30.14 7.28
CA PRO A 194 -8.98 -30.23 8.29
C PRO A 194 -7.57 -29.91 7.76
N ASP A 195 -7.34 -30.06 6.45
CA ASP A 195 -6.03 -29.84 5.82
C ASP A 195 -5.90 -28.43 5.19
N SER A 196 -6.79 -27.51 5.55
CA SER A 196 -6.80 -26.15 5.00
C SER A 196 -5.54 -25.36 5.40
N LYS A 197 -4.94 -24.66 4.44
CA LYS A 197 -3.79 -23.75 4.67
C LYS A 197 -4.04 -22.68 5.73
N TYR A 198 -5.31 -22.32 5.97
CA TYR A 198 -5.70 -21.36 7.00
C TYR A 198 -5.48 -21.90 8.41
N LEU A 199 -5.63 -23.22 8.59
CA LEU A 199 -5.39 -23.88 9.87
C LEU A 199 -3.90 -24.05 10.16
N LEU A 200 -3.07 -24.19 9.12
CA LEU A 200 -1.62 -24.36 9.22
C LEU A 200 -0.90 -23.09 9.68
N THR A 201 -1.52 -21.93 9.54
CA THR A 201 -0.93 -20.62 9.87
C THR A 201 -1.62 -19.94 11.06
N PHE A 202 -2.56 -20.63 11.70
CA PHE A 202 -3.25 -20.16 12.89
C PHE A 202 -2.56 -20.70 14.15
N ASP A 203 -1.76 -19.86 14.79
CA ASP A 203 -1.07 -20.14 16.07
C ASP A 203 -1.79 -19.52 17.29
N GLY A 204 -2.82 -18.70 17.04
CA GLY A 204 -3.63 -18.05 18.08
C GLY A 204 -2.97 -16.84 18.73
N GLU A 205 -1.78 -16.46 18.26
CA GLU A 205 -1.14 -15.21 18.59
C GLU A 205 -1.56 -14.14 17.58
N CYS A 206 -1.87 -12.93 18.04
CA CYS A 206 -2.17 -11.84 17.13
C CYS A 206 -0.85 -11.33 16.54
N PRO A 207 -0.55 -11.57 15.24
CA PRO A 207 0.80 -11.42 14.69
C PRO A 207 1.28 -9.96 14.58
N TRP A 208 0.41 -9.00 14.89
CA TRP A 208 0.64 -7.55 14.76
C TRP A 208 0.91 -6.85 16.08
N ARG A 209 1.36 -7.59 17.12
CA ARG A 209 1.86 -7.00 18.37
C ARG A 209 3.37 -7.18 18.49
N PRO A 210 4.19 -6.47 17.68
CA PRO A 210 5.61 -6.39 17.99
C PRO A 210 5.78 -5.85 19.42
N ASN A 211 6.83 -6.27 20.11
CA ASN A 211 7.10 -5.85 21.49
C ASN A 211 7.02 -4.32 21.61
N GLY A 212 6.23 -3.83 22.58
CA GLY A 212 6.01 -2.41 22.81
C GLY A 212 4.94 -1.75 21.94
N TYR A 213 4.06 -2.52 21.28
CA TYR A 213 2.95 -2.00 20.48
C TYR A 213 1.59 -2.63 20.85
N GLU A 214 0.54 -1.83 20.74
CA GLU A 214 -0.85 -2.27 20.78
C GLU A 214 -1.44 -2.24 19.38
N ALA A 215 -2.18 -3.29 19.01
CA ALA A 215 -2.79 -3.44 17.70
C ALA A 215 -4.25 -2.96 17.72
N PHE A 216 -4.72 -2.42 16.60
CA PHE A 216 -6.06 -1.85 16.46
C PHE A 216 -6.68 -2.21 15.10
N ALA A 217 -8.02 -2.22 15.07
CA ALA A 217 -8.79 -2.24 13.83
C ALA A 217 -9.68 -0.99 13.73
N LEU A 218 -9.68 -0.38 12.56
CA LEU A 218 -10.57 0.70 12.17
C LEU A 218 -11.75 0.10 11.42
N LEU A 219 -12.96 0.38 11.92
CA LEU A 219 -14.23 -0.12 11.44
C LEU A 219 -15.05 1.03 10.85
N GLY A 220 -15.73 0.74 9.75
CA GLY A 220 -16.67 1.66 9.13
C GLY A 220 -18.02 1.69 9.82
N ALA A 221 -19.01 2.32 9.18
CA ALA A 221 -20.33 2.51 9.79
C ALA A 221 -21.14 1.20 9.83
N SER A 222 -20.91 0.29 8.89
CA SER A 222 -21.59 -1.00 8.83
C SER A 222 -20.83 -2.14 9.53
N GLY A 223 -19.72 -1.81 10.19
CA GLY A 223 -18.85 -2.77 10.90
C GLY A 223 -17.80 -3.43 10.01
N GLU A 224 -17.70 -3.00 8.76
CA GLU A 224 -16.68 -3.40 7.79
C GLU A 224 -15.29 -2.89 8.22
N ILE A 225 -14.23 -3.63 7.90
CA ILE A 225 -12.86 -3.27 8.33
C ILE A 225 -12.23 -2.34 7.31
N LEU A 226 -12.13 -1.06 7.66
CA LEU A 226 -11.51 -0.02 6.82
C LEU A 226 -9.99 -0.02 6.93
N GLY A 227 -9.44 -0.57 8.01
CA GLY A 227 -8.00 -0.68 8.17
C GLY A 227 -7.57 -1.36 9.46
N THR A 228 -6.29 -1.63 9.56
CA THR A 228 -5.66 -2.15 10.77
C THR A 228 -4.35 -1.41 11.02
N GLY A 229 -3.94 -1.33 12.28
CA GLY A 229 -2.74 -0.62 12.64
C GLY A 229 -2.22 -0.98 14.01
N ASP A 230 -1.14 -0.32 14.37
CA ASP A 230 -0.47 -0.46 15.65
C ASP A 230 -0.04 0.90 16.18
N CYS A 231 0.02 1.04 17.50
CA CYS A 231 0.57 2.20 18.17
C CYS A 231 1.58 1.78 19.22
N GLN A 232 2.65 2.55 19.33
CA GLN A 232 3.68 2.34 20.33
C GLN A 232 3.15 2.62 21.74
N THR A 233 3.41 1.70 22.67
CA THR A 233 3.03 1.78 24.09
C THR A 233 4.23 1.97 25.03
N GLU A 234 5.46 1.75 24.55
CA GLU A 234 6.70 1.90 25.32
C GLU A 234 7.30 3.32 25.22
N PRO A 235 8.11 3.76 26.21
CA PRO A 235 8.41 5.17 26.41
C PRO A 235 9.46 5.65 25.41
N LEU A 236 8.99 6.04 24.23
CA LEU A 236 9.72 6.91 23.33
C LEU A 236 9.33 8.36 23.62
N ASP A 237 10.25 9.29 23.34
CA ASP A 237 9.98 10.72 23.45
C ASP A 237 8.77 11.15 22.60
N ARG A 238 8.41 10.35 21.58
CA ARG A 238 7.30 10.58 20.64
C ARG A 238 6.67 9.26 20.16
N PRO A 239 5.72 8.70 20.90
CA PRO A 239 4.98 7.53 20.44
C PRO A 239 4.19 7.87 19.18
N TYR A 240 4.13 6.95 18.23
CA TYR A 240 3.34 7.11 17.01
C TYR A 240 2.44 5.91 16.76
N CYS A 241 1.43 6.14 15.94
CA CYS A 241 0.56 5.12 15.36
C CYS A 241 0.84 4.95 13.88
N SER A 242 0.66 3.73 13.38
CA SER A 242 0.76 3.36 11.97
C SER A 242 -0.46 2.53 11.58
N PHE A 243 -1.24 2.98 10.60
CA PHE A 243 -2.44 2.28 10.12
C PHE A 243 -2.36 2.03 8.61
N PHE A 244 -2.63 0.81 8.17
CA PHE A 244 -2.92 0.49 6.78
C PHE A 244 -4.43 0.53 6.56
N VAL A 245 -4.87 1.45 5.71
CA VAL A 245 -6.29 1.70 5.44
C VAL A 245 -6.60 1.52 3.97
N TRP A 246 -7.84 1.13 3.69
CA TRP A 246 -8.38 1.08 2.34
C TRP A 246 -9.01 2.41 1.96
N LEU A 247 -8.74 2.84 0.73
CA LEU A 247 -9.31 4.02 0.11
C LEU A 247 -10.38 3.63 -0.91
N PRO A 248 -11.49 4.40 -1.02
CA PRO A 248 -12.58 4.16 -1.98
C PRO A 248 -12.17 4.00 -3.44
N GLU A 249 -11.02 4.54 -3.82
CA GLU A 249 -10.41 4.43 -5.16
C GLU A 249 -9.79 3.04 -5.42
N ASN A 250 -10.14 2.02 -4.63
CA ASN A 250 -9.50 0.70 -4.61
C ASN A 250 -7.99 0.79 -4.39
N ARG A 251 -7.55 1.60 -3.43
CA ARG A 251 -6.13 1.78 -3.12
C ARG A 251 -5.87 1.58 -1.63
N ILE A 252 -4.60 1.46 -1.26
CA ILE A 252 -4.16 1.39 0.14
C ILE A 252 -3.40 2.67 0.47
N ALA A 253 -3.63 3.19 1.67
CA ALA A 253 -2.77 4.17 2.30
C ALA A 253 -2.18 3.63 3.61
N GLN A 254 -0.94 4.00 3.88
CA GLN A 254 -0.35 3.92 5.21
C GLN A 254 -0.40 5.30 5.88
N LEU A 255 -1.12 5.40 6.99
CA LEU A 255 -1.22 6.59 7.82
C LEU A 255 -0.24 6.48 8.96
N ARG A 256 0.55 7.52 9.22
CA ARG A 256 1.43 7.60 10.39
C ARG A 256 1.32 8.95 11.06
N PHE A 257 1.00 8.95 12.35
CA PHE A 257 0.74 10.16 13.14
C PHE A 257 1.10 9.95 14.62
N ASP A 258 1.19 11.02 15.40
CA ASP A 258 1.51 10.97 16.83
C ASP A 258 0.41 10.21 17.62
N ALA A 259 0.81 9.34 18.55
CA ALA A 259 -0.10 8.45 19.26
C ALA A 259 -1.15 9.18 20.10
N LYS A 260 -0.92 10.45 20.47
CA LYS A 260 -1.96 11.26 21.13
C LYS A 260 -3.22 11.44 20.28
N TYR A 261 -3.12 11.25 18.96
CA TYR A 261 -4.25 11.33 18.03
C TYR A 261 -4.97 9.99 17.80
N LEU A 262 -4.62 8.93 18.52
CA LEU A 262 -5.22 7.60 18.36
C LEU A 262 -6.75 7.63 18.42
N VAL A 263 -7.32 8.37 19.38
CA VAL A 263 -8.79 8.43 19.52
C VAL A 263 -9.48 9.18 18.37
N GLN A 264 -8.74 9.95 17.56
CA GLN A 264 -9.24 10.63 16.36
C GLN A 264 -8.95 9.85 15.05
N THR A 265 -8.57 8.57 15.14
CA THR A 265 -8.19 7.78 13.94
C THR A 265 -9.28 7.74 12.87
N ARG A 266 -10.57 7.74 13.27
CA ARG A 266 -11.69 7.72 12.34
C ARG A 266 -11.82 9.04 11.58
N GLU A 267 -11.73 10.16 12.28
CA GLU A 267 -11.75 11.51 11.70
C GLU A 267 -10.54 11.70 10.78
N ILE A 268 -9.36 11.22 11.21
CA ILE A 268 -8.15 11.21 10.39
C ILE A 268 -8.38 10.44 9.08
N TYR A 269 -8.91 9.22 9.17
CA TYR A 269 -9.21 8.40 8.00
C TYR A 269 -10.17 9.12 7.05
N GLN A 270 -11.29 9.65 7.56
CA GLN A 270 -12.28 10.35 6.75
C GLN A 270 -11.67 11.56 6.04
N ARG A 271 -10.86 12.34 6.75
CA ARG A 271 -10.24 13.52 6.16
C ARG A 271 -9.21 13.17 5.10
N VAL A 272 -8.43 12.10 5.30
CA VAL A 272 -7.51 11.60 4.27
C VAL A 272 -8.27 11.12 3.05
N VAL A 273 -9.35 10.34 3.22
CA VAL A 273 -10.20 9.90 2.10
C VAL A 273 -10.73 11.10 1.32
N GLU A 274 -11.25 12.13 2.00
CA GLU A 274 -11.72 13.35 1.33
C GLU A 274 -10.63 14.05 0.51
N ILE A 275 -9.44 14.21 1.08
CA ILE A 275 -8.30 14.86 0.41
C ILE A 275 -7.85 14.06 -0.80
N ILE A 276 -7.75 12.73 -0.69
CA ILE A 276 -7.36 11.88 -1.81
C ILE A 276 -8.43 11.84 -2.90
N ALA A 277 -9.71 11.78 -2.53
CA ALA A 277 -10.81 11.82 -3.48
C ALA A 277 -10.85 13.14 -4.24
N GLN A 278 -10.59 14.27 -3.55
CA GLN A 278 -10.50 15.59 -4.19
C GLN A 278 -9.28 15.72 -5.10
N ALA A 279 -8.16 15.12 -4.71
CA ALA A 279 -6.93 15.14 -5.49
C ALA A 279 -6.98 14.19 -6.71
N THR A 280 -7.78 13.13 -6.66
CA THR A 280 -7.85 12.15 -7.73
C THR A 280 -8.48 12.77 -8.98
N SER A 281 -7.71 12.83 -10.06
CA SER A 281 -8.22 13.31 -11.34
C SER A 281 -9.20 12.30 -11.94
N VAL A 282 -10.38 12.77 -12.34
CA VAL A 282 -11.36 11.95 -13.07
C VAL A 282 -10.87 11.63 -14.50
N ARG A 283 -9.84 12.33 -14.98
CA ARG A 283 -9.22 12.03 -16.27
C ARG A 283 -8.43 10.73 -16.14
N ARG A 284 -9.06 9.62 -16.51
CA ARG A 284 -8.33 8.43 -16.96
C ARG A 284 -7.62 8.85 -18.24
N PHE A 285 -6.31 9.01 -18.18
CA PHE A 285 -5.56 9.05 -19.43
C PHE A 285 -5.75 7.68 -20.09
N PRO A 286 -6.07 7.64 -21.40
CA PRO A 286 -5.84 6.41 -22.16
C PRO A 286 -4.37 6.03 -21.97
N HIS A 287 -4.06 4.75 -22.11
CA HIS A 287 -2.73 4.15 -22.00
C HIS A 287 -1.59 5.08 -22.46
N LEU A 288 -0.36 4.84 -21.97
CA LEU A 288 0.85 5.65 -22.20
C LEU A 288 1.21 5.94 -23.68
N SER A 289 0.42 5.44 -24.63
CA SER A 289 0.48 5.64 -26.07
C SER A 289 -0.79 6.30 -26.65
N GLU A 290 -0.98 7.59 -26.40
CA GLU A 290 -1.59 8.51 -27.39
C GLU A 290 -0.76 9.80 -27.52
#